data_AF-A0A1F9C0Y2-F1
#
_entry.id   AF-A0A1F9C0Y2-F1
#
_cell.length_a   1.000
_cell.length_b   1.000
_cell.length_c   1.000
_cell.angle_alpha   90.00
_cell.angle_beta   90.00
_cell.angle_gamma   90.00
#
_symmetry.space_group_name_H-M   'P 1'
#
loop_
_entity.id
_entity.type
_entity.pdbx_description
1 polymer ?
#
loop_
_entity_poly.entity_id
_entity_poly.type
_entity_poly.pdbx_seq_one_letter_code
_entity_poly.pdbx_strand_id
1 'polypeptide(L)'
;MHWNSVYYAMMVLVMVLVFPIMSKAEGDEWFLMARHGECAKIKSLERKIPNLDGIDTPASFERLMRDRGLQVQIREMPDTQERAFEVLVPEKGLFLLFVKRPLCQGFIEK
;
A
#
# COMPACT_ATOMS: atom_id res chain seq x y z
N MET A 1 -48.25 -20.36 -20.84
CA MET A 1 -46.80 -20.70 -20.78
C MET A 1 -45.95 -19.41 -20.77
N HIS A 2 -46.08 -18.51 -19.78
CA HIS A 2 -45.37 -17.21 -19.81
C HIS A 2 -44.73 -16.80 -18.45
N TRP A 3 -44.71 -17.70 -17.44
CA TRP A 3 -44.19 -17.39 -16.10
C TRP A 3 -42.68 -17.63 -15.92
N ASN A 4 -42.07 -18.47 -16.75
CA ASN A 4 -40.65 -18.82 -16.62
C ASN A 4 -39.73 -17.67 -17.06
N SER A 5 -40.17 -16.80 -17.98
CA SER A 5 -39.33 -15.73 -18.54
C SER A 5 -39.08 -14.58 -17.57
N VAL A 6 -40.01 -14.31 -16.66
CA VAL A 6 -39.90 -13.23 -15.66
C VAL A 6 -39.00 -13.65 -14.50
N TYR A 7 -39.07 -14.92 -14.10
CA TYR A 7 -38.20 -15.50 -13.05
C TYR A 7 -36.73 -15.48 -13.47
N TYR A 8 -36.41 -15.82 -14.72
CA TYR A 8 -35.04 -15.76 -15.24
C TYR A 8 -34.51 -14.32 -15.28
N ALA A 9 -35.32 -13.36 -15.73
CA ALA A 9 -34.92 -11.95 -15.77
C ALA A 9 -34.63 -11.38 -14.36
N MET A 10 -35.43 -11.77 -13.36
CA MET A 10 -35.23 -11.33 -11.98
C MET A 10 -34.01 -11.99 -11.33
N MET A 11 -33.76 -13.28 -11.60
CA MET A 11 -32.58 -13.98 -11.07
C MET A 11 -31.26 -13.42 -11.61
N VAL A 12 -31.22 -13.06 -12.90
CA VAL A 12 -30.04 -12.45 -13.54
C VAL A 12 -29.72 -11.08 -12.93
N LEU A 13 -30.75 -10.31 -12.59
CA LEU A 13 -30.59 -8.97 -12.00
C LEU A 13 -30.07 -9.00 -10.56
N VAL A 14 -30.44 -10.03 -9.79
CA VAL A 14 -29.91 -10.26 -8.43
C VAL A 14 -28.44 -10.72 -8.48
N MET A 15 -28.05 -11.49 -9.49
CA MET A 15 -26.67 -12.01 -9.61
C MET A 15 -25.64 -10.92 -9.94
N VAL A 16 -26.04 -9.82 -10.58
CA VAL A 16 -25.17 -8.67 -10.90
C VAL A 16 -24.93 -7.75 -9.68
N LEU A 17 -25.83 -7.74 -8.69
CA LEU A 17 -25.76 -6.83 -7.54
C LEU A 17 -24.94 -7.36 -6.35
N VAL A 18 -24.46 -8.61 -6.39
CA VAL A 18 -23.74 -9.25 -5.26
C VAL A 18 -22.22 -9.34 -5.49
N PHE A 19 -21.69 -8.85 -6.61
CA PHE A 19 -20.26 -8.87 -6.88
C PHE A 19 -19.61 -7.47 -6.80
N PRO A 20 -19.31 -6.93 -5.61
CA PRO A 20 -18.15 -6.07 -5.49
C PRO A 20 -16.93 -7.00 -5.43
N ILE A 21 -16.42 -7.44 -6.59
CA ILE A 21 -15.05 -7.97 -6.63
C ILE A 21 -14.13 -6.76 -6.52
N MET A 22 -14.01 -6.22 -5.31
CA MET A 22 -12.96 -5.28 -4.97
C MET A 22 -11.71 -6.11 -4.71
N SER A 23 -11.16 -6.68 -5.78
CA SER A 23 -9.84 -7.30 -5.76
C SER A 23 -8.83 -6.20 -5.48
N LYS A 24 -8.45 -6.06 -4.22
CA LYS A 24 -7.27 -5.28 -3.81
C LYS A 24 -6.08 -5.97 -4.47
N ALA A 25 -5.53 -5.36 -5.52
CA ALA A 25 -4.48 -5.96 -6.33
C ALA A 25 -3.33 -6.42 -5.43
N GLU A 26 -3.07 -7.72 -5.43
CA GLU A 26 -2.12 -8.40 -4.53
C GLU A 26 -0.65 -7.99 -4.78
N GLY A 27 -0.40 -7.23 -5.84
CA GLY A 27 0.89 -6.63 -6.19
C GLY A 27 1.08 -5.18 -5.75
N ASP A 28 0.08 -4.55 -5.13
CA ASP A 28 0.12 -3.12 -4.82
C ASP A 28 0.54 -2.78 -3.38
N GLU A 29 0.80 -3.80 -2.56
CA GLU A 29 1.21 -3.59 -1.18
C GLU A 29 2.65 -3.07 -1.09
N TRP A 30 2.84 -2.02 -0.28
CA TRP A 30 4.13 -1.43 0.00
C TRP A 30 4.69 -1.91 1.35
N PHE A 31 6.01 -2.07 1.37
CA PHE A 31 6.79 -2.52 2.50
C PHE A 31 7.97 -1.58 2.74
N LEU A 32 8.60 -1.72 3.89
CA LEU A 32 9.85 -1.06 4.21
C LEU A 32 10.99 -2.05 4.13
N MET A 33 11.92 -1.81 3.22
CA MET A 33 13.10 -2.64 3.08
C MET A 33 14.18 -2.20 4.09
N ALA A 34 14.72 -3.17 4.82
CA ALA A 34 15.90 -3.03 5.65
C ALA A 34 17.16 -3.12 4.80
N ARG A 35 18.31 -2.76 5.39
CA ARG A 35 19.60 -2.73 4.68
C ARG A 35 20.00 -4.08 4.06
N HIS A 36 19.57 -5.21 4.65
CA HIS A 36 19.92 -6.54 4.16
C HIS A 36 18.85 -7.16 3.22
N GLY A 37 17.89 -6.36 2.76
CA GLY A 37 16.90 -6.78 1.76
C GLY A 37 15.63 -7.40 2.33
N GLU A 38 15.54 -7.57 3.65
CA GLU A 38 14.31 -8.00 4.32
C GLU A 38 13.31 -6.85 4.41
N CYS A 39 12.04 -7.17 4.19
CA CYS A 39 10.94 -6.24 4.24
C CYS A 39 10.17 -6.34 5.54
N ALA A 40 9.73 -5.20 6.06
CA ALA A 40 8.79 -5.08 7.17
C ALA A 40 7.52 -4.35 6.72
N LYS A 41 6.40 -4.61 7.41
CA LYS A 41 5.17 -3.85 7.17
C LYS A 41 5.38 -2.37 7.50
N ILE A 42 4.71 -1.47 6.79
CA ILE A 42 4.77 -0.02 7.03
C ILE A 42 4.40 0.32 8.49
N LYS A 43 3.45 -0.40 9.08
CA LYS A 43 3.06 -0.26 10.49
C LYS A 43 4.23 -0.37 11.48
N SER A 44 5.32 -1.04 11.12
CA SER A 44 6.52 -1.11 11.97
C SER A 44 7.15 0.25 12.27
N LEU A 45 6.85 1.29 11.46
CA LEU A 45 7.23 2.68 11.70
C LEU A 45 6.49 3.32 12.86
N GLU A 46 5.36 2.78 13.32
CA GLU A 46 4.58 3.39 14.41
C GLU A 46 5.42 3.63 15.67
N ARG A 47 6.44 2.79 15.88
CA ARG A 47 7.42 2.92 16.96
C ARG A 47 8.27 4.20 16.88
N LYS A 48 8.48 4.74 15.68
CA LYS A 48 9.26 5.96 15.43
C LYS A 48 8.38 7.17 15.09
N ILE A 49 7.27 6.90 14.41
CA ILE A 49 6.29 7.90 14.00
C ILE A 49 4.92 7.43 14.50
N PRO A 50 4.41 7.94 15.63
CA PRO A 50 3.09 7.54 16.09
C PRO A 50 1.99 8.06 15.15
N ASN A 51 0.82 7.42 15.23
CA ASN A 51 -0.41 7.73 14.48
C ASN A 51 -0.19 7.60 12.95
N LEU A 52 0.19 6.41 12.48
CA LEU A 52 0.31 6.08 11.04
C LEU A 52 -0.95 5.42 10.47
N ASP A 53 -2.09 5.63 11.11
CA ASP A 53 -3.37 5.10 10.64
C ASP A 53 -3.65 5.53 9.20
N GLY A 54 -3.94 4.55 8.34
CA GLY A 54 -4.22 4.79 6.92
C GLY A 54 -2.98 5.04 6.05
N ILE A 55 -1.76 4.87 6.56
CA ILE A 55 -0.54 5.01 5.77
C ILE A 55 -0.12 3.66 5.18
N ASP A 56 -0.30 3.53 3.87
CA ASP A 56 -0.01 2.31 3.11
C ASP A 56 0.82 2.55 1.84
N THR A 57 1.16 3.80 1.52
CA THR A 57 1.98 4.16 0.35
C THR A 57 3.05 5.19 0.72
N PRO A 58 4.14 5.29 -0.06
CA PRO A 58 5.12 6.36 0.13
C PRO A 58 4.49 7.76 -0.05
N ALA A 59 3.51 7.91 -0.95
CA ALA A 59 2.81 9.18 -1.17
C ALA A 59 1.90 9.58 0.02
N SER A 60 1.17 8.63 0.62
CA SER A 60 0.37 8.91 1.82
C SER A 60 1.27 9.28 3.01
N PHE A 61 2.42 8.62 3.12
CA PHE A 61 3.42 8.94 4.14
C PHE A 61 3.99 10.35 3.96
N GLU A 62 4.38 10.72 2.74
CA GLU A 62 4.86 12.06 2.41
C GLU A 62 3.84 13.12 2.80
N ARG A 63 2.58 12.94 2.40
CA ARG A 63 1.49 13.87 2.75
C ARG A 63 1.37 14.03 4.26
N LEU A 64 1.32 12.93 5.01
CA LEU A 64 1.22 12.96 6.47
C LEU A 64 2.38 13.74 7.11
N MET A 65 3.61 13.54 6.64
CA MET A 65 4.76 14.25 7.18
C MET A 65 4.72 15.74 6.86
N ARG A 66 4.32 16.11 5.63
CA ARG A 66 4.14 17.52 5.23
C ARG A 66 3.04 18.19 6.04
N ASP A 67 1.92 17.50 6.29
CA ASP A 67 0.82 17.99 7.13
C ASP A 67 1.27 18.23 8.58
N ARG A 68 2.28 17.49 9.04
CA ARG A 68 2.93 17.68 10.34
C ARG A 68 4.00 18.78 10.34
N GLY A 69 4.15 19.52 9.23
CA GLY A 69 5.14 20.59 9.08
C GLY A 69 6.58 20.08 8.89
N LEU A 70 6.78 18.80 8.60
CA LEU A 70 8.10 18.21 8.41
C LEU A 70 8.51 18.27 6.93
N GLN A 71 9.79 18.48 6.69
CA GLN A 71 10.39 18.35 5.37
C GLN A 71 10.55 16.88 5.00
N VAL A 72 10.04 16.52 3.82
CA VAL A 72 10.21 15.19 3.23
C VAL A 72 10.76 15.31 1.82
N GLN A 73 11.73 14.45 1.52
CA GLN A 73 12.24 14.23 0.18
C GLN A 73 11.89 12.80 -0.23
N ILE A 74 11.25 12.66 -1.37
CA ILE A 74 10.90 11.37 -1.97
C ILE A 74 11.57 11.28 -3.34
N ARG A 75 12.19 10.14 -3.62
CA ARG A 75 12.87 9.88 -4.90
C ARG A 75 12.61 8.45 -5.32
N GLU A 76 12.17 8.25 -6.55
CA GLU A 76 12.11 6.92 -7.14
C GLU A 76 13.53 6.37 -7.34
N MET A 77 13.75 5.10 -7.01
CA MET A 77 15.02 4.46 -7.30
C MET A 77 15.14 4.13 -8.80
N PRO A 78 16.33 4.33 -9.40
CA PRO A 78 16.56 3.96 -10.78
C PRO A 78 16.34 2.45 -10.98
N ASP A 79 15.90 2.08 -12.19
CA ASP A 79 15.69 0.69 -12.61
C ASP A 79 14.61 -0.09 -11.83
N THR A 80 13.78 0.59 -11.03
CA THR A 80 12.74 -0.06 -10.21
C THR A 80 11.33 0.00 -10.79
N GLN A 81 11.06 0.84 -11.80
CA GLN A 81 9.75 0.98 -12.46
C GLN A 81 8.63 1.27 -11.45
N GLU A 82 8.78 2.34 -10.66
CA GLU A 82 7.81 2.78 -9.65
C GLU A 82 7.56 1.75 -8.52
N ARG A 83 8.47 0.78 -8.35
CA ARG A 83 8.39 -0.24 -7.29
C ARG A 83 9.26 0.06 -6.09
N ALA A 84 10.10 1.09 -6.13
CA ALA A 84 10.89 1.51 -4.98
C ALA A 84 11.05 3.03 -4.89
N PHE A 85 10.81 3.56 -3.69
CA PHE A 85 11.01 4.97 -3.35
C PHE A 85 11.89 5.09 -2.12
N GLU A 86 12.92 5.91 -2.24
CA GLU A 86 13.71 6.42 -1.12
C GLU A 86 12.99 7.62 -0.52
N VAL A 87 12.78 7.60 0.80
CA VAL A 87 12.10 8.65 1.53
C VAL A 87 12.99 9.11 2.68
N LEU A 88 13.33 10.39 2.69
CA LEU A 88 14.14 11.03 3.72
C LEU A 88 13.31 12.06 4.49
N VAL A 89 13.36 11.95 5.83
CA VAL A 89 12.77 12.93 6.77
C VAL A 89 13.90 13.39 7.71
N PRO A 90 14.65 14.45 7.35
CA PRO A 90 15.87 14.85 8.05
C PRO A 90 15.65 15.13 9.53
N GLU A 91 14.56 15.84 9.86
CA GLU A 91 14.20 16.26 11.22
C GLU A 91 13.92 15.08 12.17
N LYS A 92 13.63 13.90 11.61
CA LYS A 92 13.41 12.66 12.38
C LYS A 92 14.59 11.70 12.27
N GLY A 93 15.65 12.05 11.55
CA GLY A 93 16.77 11.15 11.25
C GLY A 93 16.30 9.88 10.54
N LEU A 94 15.24 9.97 9.72
CA LEU A 94 14.67 8.82 9.03
C LEU A 94 15.12 8.77 7.58
N PHE A 95 15.62 7.60 7.21
CA PHE A 95 15.93 7.21 5.86
C PHE A 95 15.22 5.87 5.61
N LEU A 96 14.21 5.90 4.76
CA LEU A 96 13.29 4.80 4.53
C LEU A 96 13.33 4.38 3.08
N LEU A 97 13.19 3.07 2.85
CA LEU A 97 13.07 2.52 1.52
C LEU A 97 11.73 1.81 1.39
N PHE A 98 10.77 2.47 0.74
CA PHE A 98 9.48 1.90 0.42
C PHE A 98 9.63 1.03 -0.83
N VAL A 99 9.23 -0.23 -0.76
CA VAL A 99 9.34 -1.17 -1.89
C VAL A 99 8.07 -2.00 -2.05
N LYS A 100 7.79 -2.46 -3.26
CA LYS A 100 6.80 -3.50 -3.52
C LYS A 100 7.34 -4.89 -3.19
N ARG A 101 6.44 -5.84 -2.94
CA ARG A 101 6.75 -7.24 -2.62
C ARG A 101 7.82 -7.90 -3.51
N PRO A 102 7.84 -7.74 -4.85
CA PRO A 102 8.83 -8.41 -5.71
C PRO A 102 10.28 -8.02 -5.47
N LEU A 103 10.53 -6.91 -4.76
CA LEU A 103 11.88 -6.47 -4.42
C LEU A 103 12.36 -7.03 -3.08
N CYS A 104 11.46 -7.57 -2.26
CA CYS A 104 11.79 -8.13 -0.95
C CYS A 104 12.53 -9.47 -1.07
N GLN A 105 13.66 -9.61 -0.38
CA GLN A 105 14.43 -10.87 -0.31
C GLN A 105 13.95 -11.79 0.82
N GLY A 106 13.33 -11.21 1.84
CA GLY A 106 12.74 -11.89 2.98
C GLY A 106 11.79 -10.97 3.72
N PHE A 107 11.14 -11.47 4.79
CA PHE A 107 10.25 -10.67 5.62
C PHE A 107 10.65 -10.76 7.09
N ILE A 108 10.60 -9.62 7.78
CA ILE A 108 10.77 -9.55 9.22
C ILE A 108 9.37 -9.74 9.84
N GLU A 109 9.07 -10.96 10.24
CA GLU A 109 7.93 -11.25 11.12
C GLU A 109 8.34 -10.86 12.55
N LYS A 110 7.87 -9.71 13.03
CA LYS A 110 7.99 -9.29 14.43
C LYS A 110 6.65 -8.87 14.96
#